data_AF-A0A3S9PC33-F1
#
_entry.id   AF-A0A3S9PC33-F1
#
_cell.length_a   1.000
_cell.length_b   1.000
_cell.length_c   1.000
_cell.angle_alpha   90.00
_cell.angle_beta   90.00
_cell.angle_gamma   90.00
#
_symmetry.space_group_name_H-M   'P 1'
#
loop_
_entity.id
_entity.type
_entity.pdbx_description
1 polymer ?
#
loop_
_entity_poly.entity_id
_entity_poly.type
_entity_poly.pdbx_seq_one_letter_code
_entity_poly.pdbx_strand_id
1 'polypeptide(L)'
;MAQGRTTSTGSTDLRLGSVVSEIEGLYTALRTTPGGPRRDRILTDLAQAGRRLTALALDPRRDRGGVPPRSRWERRRHLAARGAELVSVFLTGWAEGRRAGDREATHAPGSRHP
;
A
#
# COMPACT_ATOMS: atom_id res chain seq x y z
N MET A 1 4.30 15.37 -36.86
CA MET A 1 3.98 14.04 -36.28
C MET A 1 4.34 14.05 -34.79
N ALA A 2 3.38 14.28 -33.89
CA ALA A 2 3.63 14.33 -32.44
C ALA A 2 2.38 13.84 -31.66
N GLN A 3 2.07 12.54 -31.75
CA GLN A 3 0.85 11.95 -31.17
C GLN A 3 1.09 10.86 -30.09
N GLY A 4 2.32 10.61 -29.63
CA GLY A 4 2.63 9.45 -28.78
C GLY A 4 2.66 9.65 -27.26
N ARG A 5 2.49 10.88 -26.73
CA ARG A 5 2.78 11.19 -25.30
C ARG A 5 1.56 11.35 -24.38
N THR A 6 0.34 11.48 -24.91
CA THR A 6 -0.86 11.79 -24.11
C THR A 6 -1.57 10.55 -23.57
N THR A 7 -1.53 9.42 -24.28
CA THR A 7 -2.27 8.20 -23.92
C THR A 7 -1.64 7.47 -22.73
N SER A 8 -0.31 7.47 -22.63
CA SER A 8 0.41 6.80 -21.55
C SER A 8 0.18 7.46 -20.18
N THR A 9 0.15 8.81 -20.13
CA THR A 9 -0.09 9.54 -18.87
C THR A 9 -1.52 9.36 -18.39
N GLY A 10 -2.50 9.44 -19.31
CA GLY A 10 -3.91 9.20 -18.98
C GLY A 10 -4.17 7.78 -18.47
N SER A 11 -3.55 6.76 -19.07
CA SER A 11 -3.66 5.38 -18.58
C SER A 11 -3.09 5.21 -17.16
N THR A 12 -1.93 5.82 -16.87
CA THR A 12 -1.34 5.77 -15.53
C THR A 12 -2.18 6.53 -14.51
N ASP A 13 -2.76 7.67 -14.87
CA ASP A 13 -3.63 8.42 -13.96
C ASP A 13 -4.94 7.70 -13.67
N LEU A 14 -5.52 7.01 -14.66
CA LEU A 14 -6.66 6.11 -14.44
C LEU A 14 -6.30 4.94 -13.52
N ARG A 15 -5.11 4.34 -13.70
CA ARG A 15 -4.61 3.26 -12.82
C ARG A 15 -4.35 3.74 -11.39
N LEU A 16 -3.87 4.97 -11.20
CA LEU A 16 -3.76 5.55 -9.87
C LEU A 16 -5.12 5.82 -9.26
N GLY A 17 -6.04 6.41 -10.02
CA GLY A 17 -7.42 6.64 -9.56
C GLY A 17 -8.07 5.32 -9.12
N SER A 18 -7.92 4.25 -9.91
CA SER A 18 -8.50 2.95 -9.57
C SER A 18 -7.90 2.35 -8.29
N VAL A 19 -6.58 2.44 -8.10
CA VAL A 19 -5.93 1.92 -6.88
C VAL A 19 -6.33 2.75 -5.66
N VAL A 20 -6.50 4.07 -5.79
CA VAL A 20 -7.00 4.93 -4.70
C VAL A 20 -8.43 4.54 -4.32
N SER A 21 -9.33 4.39 -5.30
CA SER A 21 -10.71 3.95 -5.05
C SER A 21 -10.77 2.55 -4.42
N GLU A 22 -9.88 1.64 -4.82
CA GLU A 22 -9.75 0.31 -4.20
C GLU A 22 -9.37 0.42 -2.71
N ILE A 23 -8.38 1.26 -2.36
CA ILE A 23 -7.96 1.50 -0.97
C ILE A 23 -9.11 2.09 -0.15
N GLU A 24 -9.84 3.07 -0.68
CA GLU A 24 -10.99 3.68 -0.01
C GLU A 24 -12.11 2.66 0.25
N GLY A 25 -12.39 1.79 -0.71
CA GLY A 25 -13.34 0.69 -0.57
C GLY A 25 -12.92 -0.31 0.51
N LEU A 26 -11.66 -0.75 0.49
CA LEU A 26 -11.11 -1.66 1.50
C LEU A 26 -11.10 -1.04 2.90
N TYR A 27 -10.74 0.24 3.03
CA TYR A 27 -10.79 0.95 4.31
C TYR A 27 -12.21 1.09 4.85
N THR A 28 -13.18 1.37 3.97
CA THR A 28 -14.59 1.42 4.35
C THR A 28 -15.09 0.05 4.82
N ALA A 29 -14.74 -1.02 4.10
CA ALA A 29 -15.04 -2.40 4.51
C ALA A 29 -14.38 -2.77 5.85
N LEU A 30 -13.14 -2.32 6.08
CA LEU A 30 -12.43 -2.54 7.34
C LEU A 30 -13.12 -1.88 8.53
N ARG A 31 -13.71 -0.69 8.32
CA ARG A 31 -14.44 0.04 9.38
C ARG A 31 -15.74 -0.65 9.80
N THR A 32 -16.36 -1.41 8.91
CA THR A 32 -17.62 -2.12 9.17
C THR A 32 -17.42 -3.61 9.47
N THR A 33 -16.23 -4.15 9.23
CA THR A 33 -15.92 -5.57 9.45
C THR A 33 -15.36 -5.80 10.87
N PRO A 34 -16.08 -6.54 11.73
CA PRO A 34 -15.57 -6.93 13.04
C PRO A 34 -14.35 -7.87 12.91
N GLY A 35 -13.65 -8.11 14.02
CA GLY A 35 -12.42 -8.92 14.05
C GLY A 35 -12.56 -10.32 13.44
N GLY A 36 -11.41 -10.93 13.11
CA GLY A 36 -11.33 -12.30 12.62
C GLY A 36 -10.82 -12.42 11.17
N PRO A 37 -10.91 -13.62 10.57
CA PRO A 37 -10.22 -13.94 9.32
C PRO A 37 -10.58 -13.02 8.14
N ARG A 38 -11.82 -12.52 8.10
CA ARG A 38 -12.27 -11.57 7.08
C ARG A 38 -11.55 -10.22 7.22
N ARG A 39 -11.36 -9.74 8.46
CA ARG A 39 -10.63 -8.50 8.74
C ARG A 39 -9.16 -8.61 8.35
N ASP A 40 -8.54 -9.75 8.64
CA ASP A 40 -7.13 -10.01 8.30
C ASP A 40 -6.90 -10.06 6.78
N ARG A 41 -7.85 -10.62 6.03
CA ARG A 41 -7.84 -10.57 4.56
C ARG A 41 -7.92 -9.13 4.06
N ILE A 42 -8.85 -8.33 4.58
CA ILE A 42 -8.99 -6.91 4.19
C ILE A 42 -7.69 -6.14 4.47
N LEU A 43 -7.04 -6.37 5.61
CA LEU A 43 -5.74 -5.75 5.93
C LEU A 43 -4.64 -6.17 4.97
N THR A 44 -4.62 -7.45 4.56
CA THR A 44 -3.66 -7.98 3.57
C THR A 44 -3.87 -7.35 2.20
N ASP A 45 -5.11 -7.24 1.76
CA ASP A 45 -5.49 -6.62 0.49
C ASP A 45 -5.14 -5.12 0.48
N LEU A 46 -5.36 -4.44 1.60
CA LEU A 46 -5.03 -3.03 1.78
C LEU A 46 -3.50 -2.80 1.72
N ALA A 47 -2.70 -3.68 2.33
CA ALA A 47 -1.25 -3.65 2.20
C ALA A 47 -0.78 -3.89 0.75
N GLN A 48 -1.43 -4.80 0.03
CA GLN A 48 -1.12 -5.07 -1.38
C GLN A 48 -1.51 -3.90 -2.30
N ALA A 49 -2.65 -3.25 -2.05
CA ALA A 49 -3.06 -2.05 -2.77
C ALA A 49 -2.08 -0.89 -2.52
N GLY A 50 -1.62 -0.70 -1.27
CA GLY A 50 -0.60 0.30 -0.93
C GLY A 50 0.74 0.08 -1.66
N ARG A 51 1.19 -1.18 -1.78
CA ARG A 51 2.39 -1.51 -2.58
C ARG A 51 2.21 -1.18 -4.06
N ARG A 52 1.05 -1.50 -4.64
CA ARG A 52 0.71 -1.16 -6.03
C ARG A 52 0.68 0.36 -6.24
N LEU A 53 0.09 1.10 -5.30
CA LEU A 53 0.05 2.58 -5.36
C LEU A 53 1.47 3.15 -5.36
N THR A 54 2.33 2.66 -4.47
CA THR A 54 3.73 3.09 -4.36
C THR A 54 4.49 2.82 -5.66
N ALA A 55 4.34 1.62 -6.24
CA ALA A 55 4.96 1.28 -7.51
C ALA A 55 4.50 2.19 -8.68
N LEU A 56 3.22 2.56 -8.70
CA LEU A 56 2.67 3.48 -9.71
C LEU A 56 3.08 4.94 -9.47
N ALA A 57 3.26 5.35 -8.21
CA ALA A 57 3.65 6.70 -7.85
C ALA A 57 5.15 6.96 -8.08
N LEU A 58 5.99 5.93 -7.89
CA LEU A 58 7.44 5.99 -8.05
C LEU A 58 7.92 5.65 -9.47
N ASP A 59 7.03 5.49 -10.45
CA ASP A 59 7.42 5.15 -11.83
C ASP A 59 8.47 6.14 -12.37
N PRO A 60 9.74 5.72 -12.58
CA PRO A 60 10.83 6.58 -13.02
C PRO A 60 10.59 7.23 -14.39
N ARG A 61 9.60 6.73 -15.15
CA ARG A 61 9.17 7.37 -16.41
C ARG A 61 8.52 8.73 -16.19
N ARG A 62 8.00 9.02 -14.98
CA ARG A 62 7.57 10.37 -14.56
C ARG A 62 8.74 11.26 -14.12
N ASP A 63 9.86 10.67 -13.70
CA ASP A 63 10.99 11.38 -13.10
C ASP A 63 12.08 11.79 -14.11
N ARG A 64 11.88 11.51 -15.41
CA ARG A 64 12.78 11.95 -16.49
C ARG A 64 12.77 13.47 -16.79
N GLY A 65 12.34 14.28 -15.83
CA GLY A 65 12.46 15.73 -15.88
C GLY A 65 12.59 16.24 -14.46
N GLY A 66 13.82 16.33 -13.96
CA GLY A 66 14.19 16.91 -12.67
C GLY A 66 13.88 18.40 -12.59
N VAL A 67 12.58 18.73 -12.65
CA VAL A 67 12.03 20.07 -12.45
C VAL A 67 11.33 20.03 -11.10
N PRO A 68 11.68 20.91 -10.14
CA PRO A 68 10.98 20.96 -8.86
C PRO A 68 9.47 21.12 -9.09
N PRO A 69 8.61 20.49 -8.26
CA PRO A 69 7.17 20.42 -8.49
C PRO A 69 6.57 21.82 -8.59
N ARG A 70 6.25 22.24 -9.83
CA ARG A 70 5.75 23.60 -10.12
C ARG A 70 4.28 23.74 -9.75
N SER A 71 3.53 22.63 -9.67
CA SER A 71 2.11 22.67 -9.36
C SER A 71 1.77 22.24 -7.92
N ARG A 72 0.71 22.85 -7.36
CA ARG A 72 0.12 22.44 -6.07
C ARG A 72 -0.29 20.96 -6.07
N TRP A 73 -0.66 20.43 -7.23
CA TRP A 73 -1.12 19.06 -7.40
C TRP A 73 0.03 18.05 -7.32
N GLU A 74 1.17 18.33 -7.94
CA GLU A 74 2.40 17.51 -7.81
C GLU A 74 2.91 17.51 -6.36
N ARG A 75 2.86 18.66 -5.67
CA ARG A 75 3.21 18.73 -4.25
C ARG A 75 2.31 17.83 -3.39
N ARG A 76 0.98 17.86 -3.62
CA ARG A 76 0.04 16.96 -2.91
C ARG A 76 0.35 15.49 -3.20
N ARG A 77 0.69 15.16 -4.45
CA ARG A 77 1.00 13.79 -4.86
C ARG A 77 2.31 13.29 -4.27
N HIS A 78 3.34 14.13 -4.23
CA HIS A 78 4.61 13.79 -3.59
C HIS A 78 4.44 13.54 -2.08
N LEU A 79 3.64 14.38 -1.41
CA LEU A 79 3.28 14.16 -0.01
C LEU A 79 2.47 12.88 0.20
N ALA A 80 1.55 12.55 -0.71
CA ALA A 80 0.80 11.29 -0.66
C ALA A 80 1.71 10.06 -0.84
N ALA A 81 2.68 10.12 -1.75
CA ALA A 81 3.67 9.06 -1.94
C ALA A 81 4.53 8.86 -0.69
N ARG A 82 5.01 9.96 -0.08
CA ARG A 82 5.74 9.92 1.20
C ARG A 82 4.90 9.37 2.34
N GLY A 83 3.62 9.74 2.42
CA GLY A 83 2.69 9.18 3.41
C GLY A 83 2.47 7.68 3.24
N ALA A 84 2.34 7.21 1.98
CA ALA A 84 2.18 5.78 1.68
C ALA A 84 3.43 4.96 2.05
N GLU A 85 4.63 5.52 1.88
CA GLU A 85 5.89 4.91 2.31
C GLU A 85 5.91 4.68 3.82
N LEU A 86 5.51 5.67 4.62
CA LEU A 86 5.43 5.56 6.08
C LEU A 86 4.38 4.53 6.54
N VAL A 87 3.22 4.49 5.88
CA VAL A 87 2.18 3.48 6.17
C VAL A 87 2.66 2.08 5.81
N SER A 88 3.41 1.92 4.72
CA SER A 88 3.99 0.64 4.33
C SER A 88 4.94 0.11 5.41
N VAL A 89 5.87 0.96 5.90
CA VAL A 89 6.81 0.60 6.97
C VAL A 89 6.10 0.22 8.27
N PHE A 90 5.05 0.97 8.64
CA PHE A 90 4.24 0.65 9.81
C PHE A 90 3.53 -0.70 9.69
N LEU A 91 2.96 -1.00 8.52
CA LEU A 91 2.25 -2.25 8.28
C LEU A 91 3.19 -3.46 8.19
N THR A 92 4.41 -3.31 7.66
CA THR A 92 5.41 -4.37 7.71
C THR A 92 5.87 -4.65 9.13
N GLY A 93 6.11 -3.63 9.95
CA GLY A 93 6.42 -3.82 11.38
C GLY A 93 5.31 -4.54 12.14
N TRP A 94 4.05 -4.23 11.84
CA TRP A 94 2.88 -4.92 12.42
C TRP A 94 2.76 -6.39 11.96
N ALA A 95 3.10 -6.69 10.71
CA ALA A 95 3.10 -8.07 10.19
C ALA A 95 4.25 -8.91 10.77
N GLU A 96 5.40 -8.30 11.03
CA GLU A 96 6.56 -8.94 11.69
C GLU A 96 6.21 -9.36 13.13
N GLY A 97 5.52 -8.50 13.88
CA GLY A 97 5.06 -8.80 15.25
C GLY A 97 4.08 -9.97 15.33
N ARG A 98 3.21 -10.16 14.33
CA ARG A 98 2.34 -11.35 14.25
C ARG A 98 3.12 -12.64 13.96
N ARG A 99 4.13 -12.60 13.10
CA ARG A 99 4.99 -13.77 12.82
C ARG A 99 5.86 -14.17 14.02
N ALA A 100 6.19 -13.22 14.90
CA ALA A 100 6.87 -13.52 16.15
C ALA A 100 5.93 -14.24 17.13
N GLY A 101 4.67 -13.80 17.25
CA GLY A 101 3.66 -14.45 18.10
C GLY A 101 3.30 -15.88 17.68
N ASP A 102 3.24 -16.17 16.38
CA ASP A 102 2.97 -17.54 15.87
C ASP A 102 4.13 -18.51 16.15
N ARG A 103 5.39 -18.04 16.17
CA ARG A 103 6.54 -18.89 16.52
C ARG A 103 6.59 -19.23 18.01
N GLU A 104 6.13 -18.33 18.87
CA GLU A 104 6.09 -18.55 20.32
C GLU A 104 4.98 -19.52 20.73
N ALA A 105 3.85 -19.54 19.99
CA ALA A 105 2.78 -20.52 20.19
C ALA A 105 3.17 -21.96 19.79
N THR A 106 4.26 -22.16 19.06
CA THR A 106 4.74 -23.49 18.65
C THR A 106 5.76 -24.07 19.64
N HIS A 107 6.21 -23.29 20.63
CA HIS A 107 7.18 -23.73 21.64
C HIS A 107 6.53 -23.91 23.02
N ALA A 108 5.39 -24.61 23.08
CA ALA A 108 4.87 -25.10 24.35
C ALA A 108 5.79 -26.24 24.87
N PRO A 109 6.36 -26.14 26.09
CA PRO A 109 7.27 -27.13 26.63
C PRO A 109 6.50 -28.43 26.93
N GLY A 110 6.84 -29.48 26.19
CA GLY A 110 6.39 -30.83 26.48
C GLY A 110 6.85 -31.25 27.87
N SER A 111 5.92 -31.20 28.82
CA SER A 111 5.98 -31.91 30.08
C SER A 111 6.16 -33.41 29.82
N ARG A 112 7.26 -33.97 30.34
CA ARG A 112 7.38 -35.39 30.64
C ARG A 112 7.92 -35.54 32.07
N HIS A 113 6.97 -35.76 32.98
CA HIS A 113 7.13 -36.64 34.15
C HIS A 113 6.59 -38.03 33.71
N PRO A 114 6.92 -39.15 34.40
CA PRO A 114 7.28 -39.30 35.81
C PRO A 114 8.79 -39.30 36.08
#